data_AF-A0A821PVE3-F1
#
_entry.id   AF-A0A821PVE3-F1
#
_cell.length_a   1.000
_cell.length_b   1.000
_cell.length_c   1.000
_cell.angle_alpha   90.00
_cell.angle_beta   90.00
_cell.angle_gamma   90.00
#
_symmetry.space_group_name_H-M   'P 1'
#
loop_
_entity.id
_entity.type
_entity.pdbx_description
1 polymer ?
#
loop_
_entity_poly.entity_id
_entity_poly.type
_entity_poly.pdbx_seq_one_letter_code
_entity_poly.pdbx_strand_id
1 'polypeptide(L)'
;QMTETANNLYYIDFQRQLWQAYFDLGMKEGVWVPRVSKSFAKQHHTCRSYGFPKHVIEQRQKTITQQLQHTANELYWYLTNLEQNVQ
;
A
#
# COMPACT_ATOMS: atom_id res chain seq x y z
N GLN A 1 15.49 0.71 -15.94
CA GLN A 1 14.35 1.64 -15.79
C GLN A 1 13.03 0.86 -15.70
N MET A 2 12.55 0.19 -16.75
CA MET A 2 11.29 -0.57 -16.68
C MET A 2 11.22 -1.64 -15.56
N THR A 3 12.29 -2.42 -15.36
CA THR A 3 12.38 -3.40 -14.25
C THR A 3 12.28 -2.73 -12.87
N GLU A 4 12.87 -1.56 -12.71
CA GLU A 4 12.84 -0.80 -11.46
C GLU A 4 11.43 -0.25 -11.20
N THR A 5 10.78 0.30 -12.22
CA THR A 5 9.38 0.73 -12.15
C THR A 5 8.44 -0.43 -11.83
N ALA A 6 8.68 -1.62 -12.40
CA ALA A 6 7.91 -2.82 -12.07
C ALA A 6 8.14 -3.29 -10.62
N ASN A 7 9.38 -3.25 -10.13
CA ASN A 7 9.68 -3.54 -8.72
C ASN A 7 9.00 -2.54 -7.76
N ASN A 8 8.99 -1.26 -8.14
CA ASN A 8 8.28 -0.22 -7.40
C ASN A 8 6.77 -0.51 -7.35
N LEU A 9 6.17 -0.98 -8.44
CA LEU A 9 4.76 -1.38 -8.45
C LEU A 9 4.46 -2.49 -7.42
N TYR A 10 5.30 -3.54 -7.36
CA TYR A 10 5.14 -4.60 -6.36
C TYR A 10 5.27 -4.07 -4.93
N TYR A 11 6.23 -3.18 -4.68
CA TYR A 11 6.40 -2.57 -3.37
C TYR A 11 5.21 -1.70 -2.97
N ILE A 12 4.69 -0.89 -3.90
CA ILE A 12 3.51 -0.04 -3.66
C ILE A 12 2.26 -0.91 -3.39
N ASP A 13 2.08 -2.01 -4.15
CA ASP A 13 0.97 -2.93 -3.89
C ASP A 13 1.08 -3.62 -2.52
N PHE A 14 2.29 -4.04 -2.12
CA PHE A 14 2.52 -4.55 -0.78
C PHE A 14 2.11 -3.53 0.29
N GLN A 15 2.48 -2.25 0.11
CA GLN A 15 2.03 -1.18 1.02
C GLN A 15 0.50 -1.05 1.01
N ARG A 16 -0.16 -1.10 -0.15
CA ARG A 16 -1.62 -1.05 -0.27
C ARG A 16 -2.28 -2.13 0.59
N GLN A 17 -1.83 -3.38 0.43
CA GLN A 17 -2.36 -4.53 1.17
C GLN A 17 -2.15 -4.37 2.67
N LEU A 18 -0.98 -3.90 3.09
CA LEU A 18 -0.68 -3.66 4.50
C LEU A 18 -1.62 -2.60 5.12
N TRP A 19 -1.81 -1.46 4.45
CA TRP A 19 -2.70 -0.40 4.97
C TRP A 19 -4.17 -0.80 4.93
N GLN A 20 -4.58 -1.61 3.96
CA GLN A 20 -5.91 -2.20 3.94
C GLN A 20 -6.13 -3.11 5.15
N ALA A 21 -5.17 -3.97 5.49
CA ALA A 21 -5.28 -4.84 6.67
C ALA A 21 -5.45 -4.05 7.97
N TYR A 22 -4.76 -2.92 8.14
CA TYR A 22 -4.96 -2.03 9.29
C TYR A 22 -6.34 -1.37 9.29
N PHE A 23 -6.84 -0.96 8.12
CA PHE A 23 -8.19 -0.40 8.00
C PHE A 23 -9.26 -1.42 8.38
N ASP A 24 -9.16 -2.64 7.84
CA ASP A 24 -10.11 -3.73 8.11
C ASP A 24 -10.12 -4.12 9.59
N LEU A 25 -8.94 -4.15 10.22
CA LEU A 25 -8.81 -4.39 11.65
C LEU A 25 -9.50 -3.28 12.48
N GLY A 26 -9.28 -2.01 12.12
CA GLY A 26 -9.92 -0.88 12.79
C GLY A 26 -11.44 -0.89 12.63
N MET A 27 -11.95 -1.28 11.47
CA MET A 27 -13.38 -1.43 11.20
C MET A 27 -14.00 -2.60 11.99
N LYS A 28 -13.31 -3.74 12.06
CA LYS A 28 -13.80 -4.95 12.73
C LYS A 28 -13.77 -4.86 14.25
N GLU A 29 -12.67 -4.35 14.79
CA GLU A 29 -12.39 -4.38 16.23
C GLU A 29 -12.59 -3.00 16.91
N GLY A 30 -12.90 -1.95 16.13
CA GLY A 30 -13.04 -0.57 16.64
C GLY A 30 -11.71 0.07 17.06
N VAL A 31 -10.58 -0.52 16.66
CA VAL A 31 -9.25 -0.14 17.13
C VAL A 31 -8.61 0.88 16.17
N TRP A 32 -8.69 2.16 16.54
CA TRP A 32 -8.06 3.28 15.82
C TRP A 32 -6.92 3.93 16.61
N VAL A 33 -6.38 3.22 17.59
CA VAL A 33 -5.44 3.78 18.57
C VAL A 33 -3.99 3.52 18.17
N PRO A 34 -3.06 4.44 18.52
CA PRO A 34 -1.63 4.29 18.22
C PRO A 34 -0.97 3.08 18.88
N ARG A 35 -1.60 2.43 19.87
CA ARG A 35 -1.02 1.30 20.60
C ARG A 35 -2.08 0.26 20.93
N VAL A 36 -1.75 -1.00 20.67
CA VAL A 36 -2.55 -2.18 21.02
C VAL A 36 -1.77 -3.07 21.99
N SER A 37 -2.47 -3.92 22.74
CA SER A 37 -1.79 -4.87 23.63
C SER A 37 -1.01 -5.92 22.81
N LYS A 38 0.04 -6.50 23.40
CA LYS A 38 0.82 -7.57 22.74
C LYS A 38 -0.05 -8.81 22.45
N SER A 39 -0.99 -9.13 23.33
CA SER A 39 -1.93 -10.23 23.12
C SER A 39 -2.84 -9.99 21.93
N PHE A 40 -3.39 -8.77 21.81
CA PHE A 40 -4.19 -8.37 20.65
C PHE A 40 -3.36 -8.42 19.36
N ALA A 41 -2.15 -7.87 19.36
CA ALA A 41 -1.27 -7.93 18.19
C ALA A 41 -0.98 -9.38 17.75
N LYS A 42 -0.73 -10.28 18.71
CA LYS A 42 -0.52 -11.71 18.45
C LYS A 42 -1.78 -12.37 17.87
N GLN A 43 -2.95 -12.10 18.43
CA GLN A 43 -4.23 -12.66 17.97
C GLN A 43 -4.56 -12.26 16.53
N HIS A 44 -4.23 -11.03 16.15
CA HIS A 44 -4.53 -10.47 14.83
C HIS A 44 -3.35 -10.52 13.86
N HIS A 45 -2.27 -11.25 14.21
CA HIS A 45 -1.06 -11.39 13.40
C HIS A 45 -0.46 -10.05 12.94
N THR A 46 -0.60 -9.00 13.74
CA THR A 46 -0.01 -7.71 13.43
C THR A 46 1.40 -7.62 14.01
N CYS A 47 2.38 -7.26 13.18
CA CYS A 47 3.78 -7.15 13.62
C CYS A 47 4.02 -6.01 14.61
N ARG A 48 3.07 -5.08 14.76
CA ARG A 48 3.22 -3.89 15.60
C ARG A 48 2.20 -3.92 16.73
N SER A 49 2.68 -3.68 17.95
CA SER A 49 1.85 -3.22 19.06
C SER A 49 1.35 -1.78 18.86
N TYR A 50 1.41 -1.25 17.63
CA TYR A 50 1.02 0.10 17.28
C TYR A 50 -0.07 0.02 16.21
N GLY A 51 -1.29 0.43 16.56
CA GLY A 51 -2.31 0.73 15.55
C GLY A 51 -2.09 2.13 14.97
N PHE A 52 -2.97 2.56 14.07
CA PHE A 52 -2.90 3.89 13.47
C PHE A 52 -4.27 4.58 13.55
N PRO A 53 -4.30 5.91 13.77
CA PRO A 53 -5.52 6.67 13.63
C PRO A 53 -6.12 6.52 12.23
N LYS A 54 -7.45 6.42 12.14
CA LYS A 54 -8.18 6.22 10.88
C LYS A 54 -7.75 7.19 9.78
N HIS A 55 -7.69 8.49 10.09
CA HIS A 55 -7.31 9.53 9.13
C HIS A 55 -5.89 9.34 8.56
N VAL A 56 -4.97 8.77 9.34
CA VAL A 56 -3.60 8.46 8.87
C VAL A 56 -3.64 7.31 7.86
N ILE A 57 -4.42 6.27 8.15
CA ILE A 57 -4.59 5.12 7.25
C ILE A 57 -5.22 5.58 5.94
N GLU A 58 -6.29 6.36 6.00
CA GLU A 58 -7.00 6.88 4.82
C GLU A 58 -6.09 7.80 3.99
N GLN A 59 -5.32 8.68 4.64
CA GLN A 59 -4.34 9.51 3.94
C GLN A 59 -3.29 8.65 3.22
N ARG A 60 -2.79 7.59 3.87
CA ARG A 60 -1.82 6.67 3.28
C ARG A 60 -2.40 5.92 2.09
N GLN A 61 -3.63 5.41 2.21
CA GLN A 61 -4.33 4.76 1.10
C GLN A 61 -4.48 5.71 -0.10
N LYS A 62 -4.86 6.97 0.14
CA LYS A 62 -4.94 7.98 -0.93
C LYS A 62 -3.60 8.20 -1.63
N THR A 63 -2.51 8.37 -0.86
CA THR A 63 -1.16 8.53 -1.43
C THR A 63 -0.74 7.30 -2.25
N ILE A 64 -1.02 6.09 -1.75
CA ILE A 64 -0.70 4.85 -2.46
C ILE A 64 -1.47 4.75 -3.78
N THR A 65 -2.76 5.10 -3.79
CA THR A 65 -3.55 5.13 -5.05
C THR A 65 -2.94 6.07 -6.07
N GLN A 66 -2.49 7.26 -5.65
CA GLN A 66 -1.82 8.21 -6.53
C GLN A 66 -0.49 7.65 -7.07
N GLN A 67 0.30 6.99 -6.21
CA GLN A 67 1.55 6.36 -6.61
C GLN A 67 1.34 5.22 -7.61
N LEU A 68 0.34 4.34 -7.36
CA LEU A 68 -0.02 3.27 -8.30
C LEU A 68 -0.38 3.82 -9.67
N GLN A 69 -1.23 4.86 -9.71
CA GLN A 69 -1.65 5.47 -10.96
C GLN A 69 -0.46 6.08 -11.71
N HIS A 70 0.43 6.77 -11.00
CA HIS A 70 1.64 7.33 -11.59
C HIS A 70 2.56 6.25 -12.17
N THR A 71 2.91 5.23 -11.38
CA THR A 71 3.77 4.12 -11.79
C THR A 71 3.17 3.31 -12.96
N ALA A 72 1.86 3.09 -12.97
CA ALA A 72 1.18 2.44 -14.08
C ALA A 72 1.26 3.26 -15.38
N ASN A 73 1.10 4.59 -15.29
CA ASN A 73 1.25 5.48 -16.44
C ASN A 73 2.69 5.49 -16.97
N GLU A 74 3.70 5.46 -16.09
CA GLU A 74 5.11 5.34 -16.49
C GLU A 74 5.38 4.03 -17.24
N LEU A 75 4.88 2.90 -16.72
CA LEU A 75 5.01 1.60 -17.39
C LEU A 75 4.33 1.60 -18.77
N TYR A 76 3.15 2.18 -18.87
CA TYR A 76 2.43 2.32 -20.14
C TYR A 76 3.22 3.16 -21.15
N TRP A 77 3.83 4.26 -20.70
CA TRP A 77 4.69 5.09 -21.54
C TRP A 77 5.91 4.33 -22.05
N TYR A 78 6.59 3.57 -21.18
CA TYR A 78 7.71 2.72 -21.59
C TYR A 78 7.31 1.67 -22.64
N LEU A 79 6.17 1.02 -22.46
CA LEU A 79 5.64 0.04 -23.41
C LEU A 79 5.33 0.66 -24.77
N THR A 80 4.59 1.76 -24.79
CA THR A 80 4.21 2.46 -26.04
C THR A 80 5.45 2.89 -26.83
N ASN A 81 6.47 3.42 -26.15
CA ASN A 81 7.71 3.81 -26.82
C ASN A 81 8.49 2.61 -27.37
N LEU A 82 8.52 1.49 -26.65
CA LEU A 82 9.17 0.28 -27.15
C LEU A 82 8.48 -0.22 -28.43
N GLU A 83 7.15 -0.23 -28.46
CA GLU A 83 6.38 -0.62 -29.64
C GLU A 83 6.69 0.27 -30.86
N GLN A 84 6.78 1.59 -30.66
CA GLN A 84 7.08 2.55 -31.72
C GLN A 84 8.52 2.45 -32.26
N ASN A 85 9.48 2.01 -31.44
CA ASN A 85 10.89 1.90 -31.85
C ASN A 85 11.24 0.52 -32.43
N VAL A 86 10.33 -0.46 -32.33
CA VAL A 86 10.50 -1.81 -32.90
C VAL A 86 9.83 -1.95 -34.27
N GLN A 87 8.93 -1.03 -34.63
CA GLN A 87 8.36 -0.88 -35.99
C GLN A 87 9.29 -0.10 -36.92
#